data_AF-V4LQ20-F1
#
_entry.id   AF-V4LQ20-F1
#
_cell.length_a   1.000
_cell.length_b   1.000
_cell.length_c   1.000
_cell.angle_alpha   90.00
_cell.angle_beta   90.00
_cell.angle_gamma   90.00
#
_symmetry.space_group_name_H-M   'P 1'
#
loop_
_entity.id
_entity.type
_entity.pdbx_description
1 polymer ?
#
loop_
_entity_poly.entity_id
_entity_poly.type
_entity_poly.pdbx_seq_one_letter_code
_entity_poly.pdbx_strand_id
1 'polypeptide(L)'
;MKIRTFFHGSESAMVNPQSTRCSTSFSGPINKKTALQRVFKIAIPEWTKVDLKINYLDNAWGKLKPAIRSIFLDEPQCFISIDIFNAVHLAWKDSKVGATLYDMILEECGTFISADLQSLEGKCNDDPSLDNCRKMEYLCTLAGSEAHQRVRESSFWELGLELFPTRLCLASQLCDKVLSNIVVLIRDQRSGKSVDVSLLKNIMAMFRGDFFYATRFFEKPFVECAAEFYAAEAVQGFEEMMDKRFREDLHRMYDLFSETNLLGHINNALSCYILKTGKKVLAEGSSLQEFKDSVDRICISHFCEDVVLEKTVEQCFKDLGLTWKVSKISRFPFSCPLFPPWK
;
A
#
# COMPACT_ATOMS: atom_id res chain seq x y z
N MET A 1 -2.36 13.77 26.95
CA MET A 1 -3.49 13.00 27.54
C MET A 1 -3.54 11.64 26.84
N LYS A 2 -3.37 10.52 27.56
CA LYS A 2 -3.31 9.18 26.94
C LYS A 2 -4.71 8.77 26.44
N ILE A 3 -4.92 8.79 25.13
CA ILE A 3 -6.14 8.29 24.49
C ILE A 3 -6.02 6.76 24.43
N ARG A 4 -6.93 6.07 25.11
CA ARG A 4 -7.07 4.61 25.10
C ARG A 4 -7.45 4.15 23.70
N THR A 5 -6.61 3.30 23.12
CA THR A 5 -6.91 2.47 21.95
C THR A 5 -8.11 1.57 22.22
N PHE A 6 -9.22 1.77 21.49
CA PHE A 6 -10.28 0.79 21.35
C PHE A 6 -10.11 0.07 20.01
N PHE A 7 -9.55 -1.13 20.06
CA PHE A 7 -9.59 -2.11 18.99
C PHE A 7 -9.87 -3.46 19.64
N HIS A 8 -11.02 -4.06 19.34
CA HIS A 8 -11.34 -5.50 19.30
C HIS A 8 -12.57 -5.55 18.38
N GLY A 9 -12.50 -6.11 17.17
CA GLY A 9 -12.32 -7.53 16.93
C GLY A 9 -13.70 -8.12 16.59
N SER A 10 -14.17 -7.93 15.35
CA SER A 10 -15.41 -8.51 14.86
C SER A 10 -15.14 -9.86 14.19
N GLU A 11 -15.15 -10.92 15.01
CA GLU A 11 -15.24 -12.31 14.56
C GLU A 11 -16.73 -12.69 14.55
N SER A 12 -17.30 -12.95 13.37
CA SER A 12 -18.65 -13.49 13.23
C SER A 12 -18.63 -15.01 13.46
N ALA A 13 -19.23 -15.46 14.55
CA ALA A 13 -19.61 -16.87 14.74
C ALA A 13 -21.14 -16.97 14.85
N MET A 14 -21.75 -17.65 13.88
CA MET A 14 -23.15 -18.06 13.92
C MET A 14 -23.36 -19.08 15.05
N VAL A 15 -24.22 -18.79 16.02
CA VAL A 15 -24.81 -19.81 16.90
C VAL A 15 -26.30 -19.53 17.14
N ASN A 16 -27.10 -20.53 16.80
CA ASN A 16 -28.55 -20.67 16.87
C ASN A 16 -29.07 -20.68 18.33
N PRO A 17 -30.12 -19.91 18.71
CA PRO A 17 -30.71 -20.05 20.04
C PRO A 17 -31.77 -21.15 20.07
N GLN A 18 -31.57 -22.09 21.00
CA GLN A 18 -32.47 -23.17 21.33
C GLN A 18 -33.81 -22.68 21.92
N SER A 19 -34.85 -23.36 21.47
CA SER A 19 -36.20 -23.43 22.02
C SER A 19 -36.21 -23.59 23.55
N THR A 20 -36.86 -22.64 24.24
CA THR A 20 -37.37 -22.89 25.60
C THR A 20 -38.90 -22.87 25.56
N ARG A 21 -39.49 -24.06 25.71
CA ARG A 21 -40.93 -24.27 25.90
C ARG A 21 -41.34 -23.69 27.25
N CYS A 22 -42.40 -22.88 27.27
CA CYS A 22 -43.25 -22.76 28.46
C CYS A 22 -44.66 -23.19 28.08
N SER A 23 -45.05 -24.32 28.65
CA SER A 23 -46.36 -24.95 28.49
C SER A 23 -47.34 -24.30 29.46
N THR A 24 -48.38 -23.66 28.96
CA THR A 24 -49.64 -23.53 29.71
C THR A 24 -50.81 -23.77 28.77
N SER A 25 -51.52 -24.84 29.08
CA SER A 25 -52.72 -25.33 28.43
C SER A 25 -53.92 -24.47 28.76
N PHE A 26 -54.69 -24.05 27.76
CA PHE A 26 -56.11 -23.76 27.92
C PHE A 26 -56.87 -24.26 26.69
N SER A 27 -57.74 -25.24 26.93
CA SER A 27 -58.67 -25.82 25.96
C SER A 27 -59.98 -25.02 25.94
N GLY A 28 -60.43 -24.64 24.74
CA GLY A 28 -61.73 -23.99 24.51
C GLY A 28 -62.02 -23.86 23.00
N PRO A 29 -63.28 -24.01 22.56
CA PRO A 29 -63.61 -24.51 21.23
C PRO A 29 -63.38 -23.51 20.09
N ILE A 30 -62.89 -24.05 18.98
CA ILE A 30 -62.74 -23.40 17.69
C ILE A 30 -64.13 -22.98 17.17
N ASN A 31 -64.39 -21.67 17.13
CA ASN A 31 -65.53 -21.14 16.40
C ASN A 31 -65.01 -20.40 15.16
N LYS A 32 -65.14 -21.05 13.99
CA LYS A 32 -64.84 -20.46 12.69
C LYS A 32 -65.85 -19.35 12.40
N LYS A 33 -65.47 -18.09 12.64
CA LYS A 33 -66.13 -16.93 12.03
C LYS A 33 -65.11 -16.14 11.23
N THR A 34 -65.41 -16.04 9.94
CA THR A 34 -64.75 -15.32 8.86
C THR A 34 -64.08 -14.04 9.36
N ALA A 35 -62.75 -14.01 9.33
CA ALA A 35 -62.00 -12.78 9.53
C ALA A 35 -62.25 -11.87 8.32
N LEU A 36 -63.17 -10.91 8.47
CA LEU A 36 -63.16 -9.71 7.64
C LEU A 36 -61.80 -9.04 7.90
N GLN A 37 -60.88 -9.13 6.94
CA GLN A 37 -59.66 -8.34 6.93
C GLN A 37 -60.06 -6.87 6.94
N ARG A 38 -60.11 -6.27 8.12
CA ARG A 38 -60.09 -4.81 8.27
C ARG A 38 -58.69 -4.39 7.83
N VAL A 39 -58.58 -3.95 6.59
CA VAL A 39 -57.42 -3.18 6.13
C VAL A 39 -57.48 -1.87 6.90
N PHE A 40 -56.77 -1.80 8.02
CA PHE A 40 -56.48 -0.53 8.67
C PHE A 40 -55.49 0.19 7.77
N LYS A 41 -56.00 1.09 6.94
CA LYS A 41 -55.15 2.11 6.32
C LYS A 41 -54.67 2.99 7.48
N ILE A 42 -53.43 2.78 7.91
CA ILE A 42 -52.80 3.66 8.90
C ILE A 42 -52.74 5.02 8.23
N ALA A 43 -53.65 5.91 8.61
CA ALA A 43 -53.49 7.33 8.36
C ALA A 43 -52.35 7.75 9.28
N ILE A 44 -51.14 7.74 8.73
CA ILE A 44 -49.99 8.34 9.38
C ILE A 44 -50.36 9.82 9.56
N PRO A 45 -50.55 10.33 10.80
CA PRO A 45 -50.74 11.74 11.01
C PRO A 45 -49.58 12.44 10.34
N GLU A 46 -49.85 13.48 9.56
CA GLU A 46 -48.83 14.30 8.92
C GLU A 46 -47.77 14.62 9.98
N TRP A 47 -46.63 13.91 9.92
CA TRP A 47 -45.60 14.03 10.93
C TRP A 47 -45.27 15.50 11.01
N THR A 48 -45.35 16.04 12.23
CA THR A 48 -45.05 17.43 12.60
C THR A 48 -44.20 18.09 11.53
N LYS A 49 -44.84 19.00 10.80
CA LYS A 49 -44.24 19.93 9.85
C LYS A 49 -42.82 20.23 10.33
N VAL A 50 -41.84 19.69 9.61
CA VAL A 50 -40.42 19.98 9.83
C VAL A 50 -40.30 21.45 10.15
N ASP A 51 -39.65 21.79 11.25
CA ASP A 51 -39.59 23.15 11.77
C ASP A 51 -39.04 24.08 10.68
N LEU A 52 -39.93 24.78 9.97
CA LEU A 52 -39.69 25.48 8.68
C LEU A 52 -38.69 26.64 8.81
N LYS A 53 -38.16 26.88 10.01
CA LYS A 53 -37.22 27.96 10.32
C LYS A 53 -35.77 27.48 10.49
N ILE A 54 -35.52 26.18 10.61
CA ILE A 54 -34.14 25.70 10.78
C ILE A 54 -33.52 25.57 9.40
N ASN A 55 -32.66 26.52 9.04
CA ASN A 55 -31.74 26.33 7.92
C ASN A 55 -30.75 25.23 8.33
N TYR A 56 -30.93 24.03 7.78
CA TYR A 56 -30.09 22.88 8.07
C TYR A 56 -28.61 23.15 7.80
N LEU A 57 -28.29 23.95 6.76
CA LEU A 57 -26.94 24.34 6.45
C LEU A 57 -26.35 25.20 7.58
N ASP A 58 -27.03 26.28 7.97
CA ASP A 58 -26.54 27.20 9.00
C ASP A 58 -26.41 26.52 10.36
N ASN A 59 -27.36 25.65 10.71
CA ASN A 59 -27.31 24.88 11.96
C ASN A 59 -26.15 23.90 11.99
N ALA A 60 -25.93 23.15 10.91
CA ALA A 60 -24.79 22.23 10.81
C ALA A 60 -23.47 22.99 10.83
N TRP A 61 -23.34 24.04 10.01
CA TRP A 61 -22.11 24.82 9.91
C TRP A 61 -21.79 25.60 11.18
N GLY A 62 -22.80 26.18 11.84
CA GLY A 62 -22.64 26.90 13.10
C GLY A 62 -22.11 26.03 14.25
N LYS A 63 -22.38 24.72 14.23
CA LYS A 63 -21.83 23.74 15.19
C LYS A 63 -20.51 23.15 14.73
N LEU A 64 -20.38 22.86 13.43
CA LEU A 64 -19.22 22.17 12.87
C LEU A 64 -18.00 23.08 12.72
N LYS A 65 -18.15 24.32 12.26
CA LYS A 65 -17.02 25.24 12.05
C LYS A 65 -16.23 25.53 13.34
N PRO A 66 -16.85 25.84 14.49
CA PRO A 66 -16.12 25.98 15.75
C PRO A 66 -15.40 24.70 16.15
N ALA A 67 -16.03 23.53 15.94
CA ALA A 67 -15.42 22.25 16.24
C ALA A 67 -14.18 21.97 15.38
N ILE A 68 -14.25 22.24 14.06
CA ILE A 68 -13.10 22.17 13.14
C ILE A 68 -11.96 23.05 13.67
N ARG A 69 -12.26 24.32 14.00
CA ARG A 69 -11.25 25.24 14.54
C ARG A 69 -10.59 24.70 15.80
N SER A 70 -11.38 24.24 16.77
CA SER A 70 -10.84 23.72 18.03
C SER A 70 -9.99 22.46 17.82
N ILE A 71 -10.38 21.60 16.88
CA ILE A 71 -9.63 20.38 16.55
C ILE A 71 -8.30 20.72 15.89
N PHE A 72 -8.30 21.62 14.90
CA PHE A 72 -7.09 21.94 14.14
C PHE A 72 -6.09 22.82 14.90
N LEU A 73 -6.59 23.73 15.74
CA LEU A 73 -5.78 24.65 16.54
C LEU A 73 -5.44 24.11 17.95
N ASP A 74 -5.85 22.88 18.26
CA ASP A 74 -5.69 22.26 19.59
C ASP A 74 -6.27 23.12 20.74
N GLU A 75 -7.35 23.84 20.47
CA GLU A 75 -8.06 24.66 21.46
C GLU A 75 -8.95 23.78 22.35
N PRO A 76 -9.28 24.24 23.58
CA PRO A 76 -10.18 23.53 24.47
C PRO A 76 -11.53 23.23 23.80
N GLN A 77 -11.98 21.97 23.90
CA GLN A 77 -13.25 21.58 23.28
C GLN A 77 -14.43 22.25 23.99
N CYS A 78 -15.15 23.07 23.24
CA CYS A 78 -16.40 23.71 23.68
C CYS A 78 -17.60 23.27 22.82
N PHE A 79 -17.68 21.99 22.48
CA PHE A 79 -18.78 21.44 21.68
C PHE A 79 -19.27 20.09 22.20
N ILE A 80 -20.52 19.76 21.85
CA ILE A 80 -21.17 18.51 22.21
C ILE A 80 -21.19 17.62 20.96
N SER A 81 -20.53 16.47 21.00
CA SER A 81 -20.38 15.59 19.82
C SER A 81 -21.72 15.13 19.24
N ILE A 82 -22.68 14.79 20.09
CA ILE A 82 -24.01 14.33 19.63
C ILE A 82 -24.79 15.43 18.90
N ASP A 83 -24.59 16.69 19.25
CA ASP A 83 -25.22 17.83 18.60
C ASP A 83 -24.68 18.07 17.20
N ILE A 84 -23.35 17.94 17.05
CA ILE A 84 -22.68 18.04 15.74
C ILE A 84 -23.16 16.90 14.86
N PHE A 85 -23.12 15.67 15.36
CA PHE A 85 -23.59 14.49 14.65
C PHE A 85 -25.02 14.68 14.13
N ASN A 86 -25.96 15.07 14.99
CA ASN A 86 -27.35 15.26 14.60
C ASN A 86 -27.52 16.38 13.56
N ALA A 87 -26.84 17.51 13.74
CA ALA A 87 -26.94 18.64 12.82
C ALA A 87 -26.36 18.32 11.44
N VAL A 88 -25.17 17.70 11.40
CA VAL A 88 -24.52 17.27 10.16
C VAL A 88 -25.35 16.19 9.48
N HIS A 89 -25.82 15.17 10.21
CA HIS A 89 -26.65 14.10 9.66
C HIS A 89 -27.94 14.64 9.00
N LEU A 90 -28.59 15.64 9.61
CA LEU A 90 -29.78 16.27 9.02
C LEU A 90 -29.45 17.08 7.76
N ALA A 91 -28.35 17.82 7.75
CA ALA A 91 -27.91 18.57 6.58
C ALA A 91 -27.47 17.65 5.42
N TRP A 92 -26.83 16.51 5.74
CA TRP A 92 -26.35 15.53 4.76
C TRP A 92 -27.48 14.74 4.08
N LYS A 93 -28.70 14.76 4.63
CA LYS A 93 -29.86 14.08 4.04
C LYS A 93 -30.31 14.70 2.73
N ASP A 94 -30.19 16.03 2.61
CA ASP A 94 -30.52 16.74 1.39
C ASP A 94 -29.27 16.82 0.50
N SER A 95 -29.39 16.39 -0.76
CA SER A 95 -28.26 16.32 -1.68
C SER A 95 -27.62 17.68 -1.99
N LYS A 96 -28.41 18.77 -2.05
CA LYS A 96 -27.91 20.12 -2.34
C LYS A 96 -27.29 20.75 -1.10
N VAL A 97 -27.95 20.63 0.04
CA VAL A 97 -27.42 21.13 1.32
C VAL A 97 -26.17 20.36 1.71
N GLY A 98 -26.18 19.03 1.61
CA GLY A 98 -25.02 18.18 1.83
C GLY A 98 -23.86 18.52 0.91
N ALA A 99 -24.11 18.75 -0.39
CA ALA A 99 -23.07 19.15 -1.33
C ALA A 99 -22.45 20.51 -1.00
N THR A 100 -23.27 21.46 -0.54
CA THR A 100 -22.79 22.78 -0.10
C THR A 100 -21.96 22.66 1.17
N LEU A 101 -22.44 21.88 2.15
CA LEU A 101 -21.72 21.61 3.39
C LEU A 101 -20.39 20.90 3.12
N TYR A 102 -20.37 19.96 2.17
CA TYR A 102 -19.16 19.28 1.69
C TYR A 102 -18.13 20.30 1.20
N ASP A 103 -18.51 21.23 0.31
CA ASP A 103 -17.61 22.26 -0.22
C ASP A 103 -17.06 23.16 0.90
N MET A 104 -17.91 23.55 1.86
CA MET A 104 -17.51 24.38 3.01
C MET A 104 -16.50 23.68 3.92
N ILE A 105 -16.68 22.37 4.17
CA ILE A 105 -15.73 21.56 4.96
C ILE A 105 -14.39 21.45 4.23
N LEU A 106 -14.42 21.16 2.92
CA LEU A 106 -13.20 21.06 2.11
C LEU A 106 -12.40 22.36 2.09
N GLU A 107 -13.09 23.50 2.04
CA GLU A 107 -12.47 24.82 2.10
C GLU A 107 -11.86 25.08 3.48
N GLU A 108 -12.65 24.99 4.54
CA GLU A 108 -12.20 25.33 5.90
C GLU A 108 -11.07 24.40 6.37
N CYS A 109 -11.26 23.08 6.31
CA CYS A 109 -10.20 22.12 6.68
C CYS A 109 -8.99 22.24 5.73
N GLY A 110 -9.24 22.54 4.45
CA GLY A 110 -8.18 22.75 3.46
C GLY A 110 -7.27 23.92 3.83
N THR A 111 -7.81 25.03 4.34
CA THR A 111 -7.00 26.17 4.78
C THR A 111 -6.05 25.84 5.93
N PHE A 112 -6.52 25.08 6.94
CA PHE A 112 -5.68 24.62 8.04
C PHE A 112 -4.57 23.68 7.57
N ILE A 113 -4.93 22.66 6.79
CA ILE A 113 -3.95 21.69 6.27
C ILE A 113 -2.91 22.40 5.39
N SER A 114 -3.32 23.31 4.51
CA SER A 114 -2.39 24.04 3.65
C SER A 114 -1.45 24.95 4.46
N ALA A 115 -1.93 25.62 5.51
CA ALA A 115 -1.08 26.43 6.39
C ALA A 115 -0.03 25.56 7.12
N ASP A 116 -0.43 24.39 7.61
CA ASP A 116 0.49 23.45 8.26
C ASP A 116 1.52 22.90 7.29
N LEU A 117 1.10 22.52 6.07
CA LEU A 117 2.01 22.04 5.03
C LEU A 117 3.05 23.12 4.64
N GLN A 118 2.63 24.39 4.54
CA GLN A 118 3.55 25.51 4.30
C GLN A 118 4.54 25.72 5.46
N SER A 119 4.09 25.56 6.71
CA SER A 119 4.98 25.60 7.88
C SER A 119 6.01 24.46 7.87
N LEU A 120 5.62 23.27 7.40
CA LEU A 120 6.50 22.10 7.30
C LEU A 120 7.55 22.24 6.20
N GLU A 121 7.26 22.97 5.11
CA GLU A 121 8.23 23.24 4.04
C GLU A 121 9.49 23.97 4.56
N GLY A 122 9.36 24.75 5.64
CA GLY A 122 10.47 25.43 6.31
C GLY A 122 11.16 24.67 7.44
N LYS A 123 10.57 23.58 7.96
CA LYS A 123 11.07 22.80 9.12
C LYS A 123 11.45 21.39 8.69
N CYS A 124 12.73 21.19 8.38
CA CYS A 124 13.21 19.98 7.71
C CYS A 124 13.34 18.72 8.59
N ASN A 125 13.04 18.77 9.90
CA ASN A 125 13.35 17.68 10.84
C ASN A 125 12.16 17.19 11.70
N ASP A 126 10.98 17.81 11.58
CA ASP A 126 9.82 17.43 12.40
C ASP A 126 8.96 16.37 11.68
N ASP A 127 8.39 15.45 12.45
CA ASP A 127 7.55 14.33 11.99
C ASP A 127 6.39 14.87 11.12
N PRO A 128 6.39 14.63 9.79
CA PRO A 128 5.47 15.32 8.90
C PRO A 128 4.03 14.80 9.08
N SER A 129 3.14 15.69 9.51
CA SER A 129 1.69 15.71 9.23
C SER A 129 0.79 14.55 9.67
N LEU A 130 1.24 13.62 10.53
CA LEU A 130 0.33 12.61 11.11
C LEU A 130 -0.80 13.23 11.95
N ASP A 131 -0.51 14.37 12.57
CA ASP A 131 -1.45 15.09 13.42
C ASP A 131 -2.71 15.52 12.66
N ASN A 132 -2.55 16.02 11.42
CA ASN A 132 -3.66 16.39 10.56
C ASN A 132 -4.51 15.19 10.14
N CYS A 133 -3.90 14.03 9.90
CA CYS A 133 -4.64 12.81 9.63
C CYS A 133 -5.48 12.37 10.84
N ARG A 134 -4.94 12.47 12.06
CA ARG A 134 -5.67 12.17 13.30
C ARG A 134 -6.78 13.18 13.58
N LYS A 135 -6.52 14.46 13.32
CA LYS A 135 -7.51 15.55 13.42
C LYS A 135 -8.67 15.33 12.47
N MET A 136 -8.41 14.89 11.24
CA MET A 136 -9.47 14.51 10.29
C MET A 136 -10.22 13.24 10.71
N GLU A 137 -9.53 12.21 11.18
CA GLU A 137 -10.19 10.98 11.69
C GLU A 137 -11.14 11.30 12.85
N TYR A 138 -10.72 12.19 13.75
CA TYR A 138 -11.55 12.67 14.85
C TYR A 138 -12.76 13.47 14.36
N LEU A 139 -12.56 14.39 13.39
CA LEU A 139 -13.66 15.13 12.77
C LEU A 139 -14.70 14.19 12.12
N CYS A 140 -14.24 13.16 11.40
CA CYS A 140 -15.11 12.15 10.81
C CYS A 140 -15.90 11.36 11.87
N THR A 141 -15.26 11.06 13.00
CA THR A 141 -15.94 10.41 14.13
C THR A 141 -17.05 11.31 14.70
N LEU A 142 -16.83 12.62 14.79
CA LEU A 142 -17.84 13.57 15.28
C LEU A 142 -19.03 13.72 14.31
N ALA A 143 -18.77 13.65 13.01
CA ALA A 143 -19.81 13.77 11.98
C ALA A 143 -20.55 12.45 11.72
N GLY A 144 -20.02 11.32 12.17
CA GLY A 144 -20.66 10.00 12.15
C GLY A 144 -19.93 8.97 11.29
N SER A 145 -19.65 7.81 11.86
CA SER A 145 -18.89 6.70 11.25
C SER A 145 -19.69 5.83 10.26
N GLU A 146 -21.02 5.97 10.19
CA GLU A 146 -21.90 5.08 9.40
C GLU A 146 -22.74 5.83 8.35
N ALA A 147 -22.10 6.75 7.62
CA ALA A 147 -22.74 7.47 6.53
C ALA A 147 -22.95 6.54 5.30
N HIS A 148 -23.96 5.67 5.38
CA HIS A 148 -24.53 4.97 4.21
C HIS A 148 -25.11 5.95 3.18
N GLN A 149 -25.22 7.24 3.54
CA GLN A 149 -25.72 8.30 2.69
C GLN A 149 -24.55 9.03 2.01
N ARG A 150 -24.46 8.84 0.70
CA ARG A 150 -23.43 9.44 -0.17
C ARG A 150 -23.90 10.77 -0.74
N VAL A 151 -23.03 11.75 -0.72
CA VAL A 151 -23.21 13.04 -1.40
C VAL A 151 -22.08 13.14 -2.42
N ARG A 152 -22.41 13.30 -3.70
CA ARG A 152 -21.41 13.25 -4.80
C ARG A 152 -20.54 11.99 -4.77
N GLU A 153 -21.17 10.84 -4.56
CA GLU A 153 -20.52 9.51 -4.50
C GLU A 153 -19.63 9.26 -3.27
N SER A 154 -19.29 10.29 -2.50
CA SER A 154 -18.50 10.19 -1.27
C SER A 154 -19.34 10.31 0.00
N SER A 155 -18.96 9.54 1.01
CA SER A 155 -19.37 9.69 2.40
C SER A 155 -18.55 10.78 3.09
N PHE A 156 -19.02 11.25 4.25
CA PHE A 156 -18.25 12.17 5.09
C PHE A 156 -16.87 11.57 5.46
N TRP A 157 -16.84 10.25 5.70
CA TRP A 157 -15.61 9.54 6.04
C TRP A 157 -14.61 9.53 4.89
N GLU A 158 -15.06 9.24 3.67
CA GLU A 158 -14.23 9.30 2.46
C GLU A 158 -13.69 10.71 2.23
N LEU A 159 -14.50 11.76 2.45
CA LEU A 159 -14.02 13.16 2.39
C LEU A 159 -12.84 13.41 3.32
N GLY A 160 -12.90 12.95 4.57
CA GLY A 160 -11.82 13.20 5.54
C GLY A 160 -10.53 12.47 5.20
N LEU A 161 -10.64 11.26 4.62
CA LEU A 161 -9.50 10.50 4.14
C LEU A 161 -8.87 11.11 2.88
N GLU A 162 -9.66 11.72 2.01
CA GLU A 162 -9.18 12.28 0.73
C GLU A 162 -8.56 13.68 0.88
N LEU A 163 -8.99 14.46 1.87
CA LEU A 163 -8.61 15.87 1.97
C LEU A 163 -7.10 16.06 2.18
N PHE A 164 -6.52 15.34 3.15
CA PHE A 164 -5.10 15.49 3.45
C PHE A 164 -4.21 15.07 2.27
N PRO A 165 -4.37 13.87 1.67
CA PRO A 165 -3.65 13.49 0.46
C PRO A 165 -3.82 14.48 -0.69
N THR A 166 -5.04 14.98 -0.92
CA THR A 166 -5.30 15.95 -2.00
C THR A 166 -4.52 17.23 -1.78
N ARG A 167 -4.52 17.78 -0.56
CA ARG A 167 -3.77 19.01 -0.23
C ARG A 167 -2.27 18.79 -0.27
N LEU A 168 -1.78 17.62 0.16
CA LEU A 168 -0.38 17.25 0.05
C LEU A 168 0.07 17.18 -1.41
N CYS A 169 -0.73 16.59 -2.30
CA CYS A 169 -0.43 16.53 -3.75
C CYS A 169 -0.40 17.93 -4.40
N LEU A 170 -1.18 18.89 -3.91
CA LEU A 170 -1.09 20.28 -4.37
C LEU A 170 0.21 20.96 -3.92
N ALA A 171 0.80 20.53 -2.80
CA ALA A 171 2.09 20.99 -2.32
C ALA A 171 3.23 20.15 -2.92
N SER A 172 3.44 20.28 -4.25
CA SER A 172 4.36 19.43 -5.05
C SER A 172 5.73 19.18 -4.41
N GLN A 173 6.44 20.22 -3.94
CA GLN A 173 7.77 20.06 -3.34
C GLN A 173 7.76 19.18 -2.09
N LEU A 174 6.79 19.39 -1.20
CA LEU A 174 6.64 18.60 0.01
C LEU A 174 6.17 17.18 -0.32
N CYS A 175 5.29 17.04 -1.30
CA CYS A 175 4.80 15.75 -1.80
C CYS A 175 5.96 14.89 -2.31
N ASP A 176 6.81 15.45 -3.18
CA ASP A 176 7.98 14.78 -3.73
C ASP A 176 8.98 14.41 -2.65
N LYS A 177 9.16 15.28 -1.64
CA LYS A 177 10.04 15.01 -0.49
C LYS A 177 9.51 13.87 0.38
N VAL A 178 8.21 13.85 0.69
CA VAL A 178 7.59 12.77 1.46
C VAL A 178 7.71 11.44 0.68
N LEU A 179 7.41 11.46 -0.61
CA LEU A 179 7.54 10.29 -1.49
C LEU A 179 8.99 9.77 -1.53
N SER A 180 9.96 10.67 -1.75
CA SER A 180 11.38 10.34 -1.73
C SER A 180 11.80 9.74 -0.40
N ASN A 181 11.34 10.31 0.72
CA ASN A 181 11.65 9.80 2.05
C ASN A 181 11.07 8.39 2.27
N ILE A 182 9.83 8.11 1.86
CA ILE A 182 9.25 6.76 1.95
C ILE A 182 10.10 5.76 1.17
N VAL A 183 10.46 6.09 -0.07
CA VAL A 183 11.27 5.23 -0.94
C VAL A 183 12.64 4.96 -0.32
N VAL A 184 13.30 5.99 0.23
CA VAL A 184 14.59 5.86 0.92
C VAL A 184 14.48 5.01 2.18
N LEU A 185 13.46 5.21 3.02
CA LEU A 185 13.23 4.41 4.23
C LEU A 185 13.04 2.92 3.88
N ILE A 186 12.27 2.61 2.83
CA ILE A 186 12.09 1.24 2.37
C ILE A 186 13.40 0.66 1.83
N ARG A 187 14.14 1.42 1.00
CA ARG A 187 15.43 0.99 0.46
C ARG A 187 16.43 0.68 1.57
N ASP A 188 16.57 1.58 2.54
CA ASP A 188 17.47 1.41 3.67
C ASP A 188 17.09 0.21 4.53
N GLN A 189 15.79 0.00 4.77
CA GLN A 189 15.30 -1.19 5.46
C GLN A 189 15.65 -2.47 4.69
N ARG A 190 15.53 -2.47 3.36
CA ARG A 190 15.88 -3.63 2.51
C ARG A 190 17.38 -3.90 2.47
N SER A 191 18.20 -2.86 2.59
CA SER A 191 19.66 -2.99 2.75
C SER A 191 20.09 -3.42 4.17
N GLY A 192 19.15 -3.72 5.07
CA GLY A 192 19.45 -4.16 6.44
C GLY A 192 19.84 -3.03 7.40
N LYS A 193 19.66 -1.76 7.01
CA LYS A 193 19.89 -0.63 7.91
C LYS A 193 18.75 -0.53 8.94
N SER A 194 19.08 0.00 10.12
CA SER A 194 18.05 0.32 11.12
C SER A 194 17.22 1.51 10.62
N VAL A 195 15.91 1.31 10.55
CA VAL A 195 14.93 2.30 10.07
C VAL A 195 13.80 2.39 11.09
N ASP A 196 13.27 3.60 11.29
CA ASP A 196 12.05 3.79 12.07
C ASP A 196 10.83 3.28 11.27
N VAL A 197 10.51 2.00 11.48
CA VAL A 197 9.34 1.35 10.87
C VAL A 197 8.03 1.98 11.37
N SER A 198 8.02 2.61 12.55
CA SER A 198 6.83 3.29 13.07
C SER A 198 6.56 4.56 12.28
N LEU A 199 7.59 5.37 12.02
CA LEU A 199 7.51 6.52 11.13
C LEU A 199 7.02 6.12 9.74
N LEU A 200 7.59 5.07 9.14
CA LEU A 200 7.17 4.57 7.83
C LEU A 200 5.69 4.16 7.82
N LYS A 201 5.24 3.40 8.83
CA LYS A 201 3.83 3.01 8.99
C LYS A 201 2.91 4.22 9.16
N ASN A 202 3.35 5.22 9.93
CA ASN A 202 2.59 6.44 10.17
C ASN A 202 2.42 7.25 8.89
N ILE A 203 3.51 7.46 8.13
CA ILE A 203 3.47 8.16 6.86
C ILE A 203 2.57 7.41 5.87
N MET A 204 2.73 6.09 5.74
CA MET A 204 1.89 5.26 4.87
C MET A 204 0.41 5.27 5.30
N ALA A 205 0.11 5.46 6.59
CA ALA A 205 -1.26 5.60 7.06
C ALA A 205 -1.93 6.90 6.59
N MET A 206 -1.15 7.95 6.31
CA MET A 206 -1.67 9.22 5.76
C MET A 206 -2.16 9.06 4.32
N PHE A 207 -1.74 8.02 3.62
CA PHE A 207 -2.06 7.73 2.23
C PHE A 207 -3.11 6.62 2.07
N ARG A 208 -3.95 6.40 3.08
CA ARG A 208 -5.04 5.41 3.02
C ARG A 208 -6.23 5.97 2.21
N GLY A 209 -6.91 5.09 1.47
CA GLY A 209 -8.15 5.40 0.76
C GLY A 209 -8.05 5.15 -0.75
N ASP A 210 -9.22 5.05 -1.40
CA ASP A 210 -9.33 4.72 -2.83
C ASP A 210 -8.65 5.77 -3.72
N PHE A 211 -8.65 7.04 -3.30
CA PHE A 211 -7.98 8.14 -4.00
C PHE A 211 -6.48 7.91 -4.21
N PHE A 212 -5.78 7.33 -3.24
CA PHE A 212 -4.34 7.13 -3.35
C PHE A 212 -3.99 5.98 -4.32
N TYR A 213 -4.77 4.89 -4.30
CA TYR A 213 -4.61 3.81 -5.26
C TYR A 213 -4.99 4.24 -6.68
N ALA A 214 -6.05 5.05 -6.83
CA ALA A 214 -6.50 5.55 -8.13
C ALA A 214 -5.47 6.49 -8.79
N THR A 215 -4.75 7.30 -8.01
CA THR A 215 -3.77 8.28 -8.52
C THR A 215 -2.44 7.64 -8.94
N ARG A 216 -2.16 6.38 -8.56
CA ARG A 216 -0.87 5.69 -8.79
C ARG A 216 0.36 6.49 -8.37
N PHE A 217 0.17 7.47 -7.49
CA PHE A 217 1.18 8.46 -7.12
C PHE A 217 2.42 7.80 -6.51
N PHE A 218 2.22 6.80 -5.66
CA PHE A 218 3.29 6.03 -5.04
C PHE A 218 3.76 4.83 -5.86
N GLU A 219 2.85 4.18 -6.59
CA GLU A 219 3.11 2.93 -7.29
C GLU A 219 4.29 3.06 -8.26
N LYS A 220 4.26 4.09 -9.12
CA LYS A 220 5.29 4.25 -10.14
C LYS A 220 6.70 4.50 -9.56
N PRO A 221 6.93 5.51 -8.70
CA PRO A 221 8.23 5.74 -8.06
C PRO A 221 8.73 4.54 -7.25
N PHE A 222 7.81 3.85 -6.57
CA PHE A 222 8.15 2.66 -5.79
C PHE A 222 8.61 1.50 -6.69
N VAL A 223 7.86 1.18 -7.74
CA VAL A 223 8.18 0.08 -8.67
C VAL A 223 9.48 0.36 -9.42
N GLU A 224 9.69 1.59 -9.90
CA GLU A 224 10.93 2.00 -10.57
C GLU A 224 12.13 1.85 -9.64
N CYS A 225 12.03 2.39 -8.42
CA CYS A 225 13.08 2.24 -7.41
C CYS A 225 13.33 0.76 -7.04
N ALA A 226 12.28 -0.04 -6.89
CA ALA A 226 12.40 -1.45 -6.54
C ALA A 226 13.08 -2.24 -7.68
N ALA A 227 12.70 -1.96 -8.93
CA ALA A 227 13.32 -2.58 -10.09
C ALA A 227 14.82 -2.25 -10.18
N GLU A 228 15.20 -1.00 -10.00
CA GLU A 228 16.61 -0.58 -9.97
C GLU A 228 17.37 -1.24 -8.80
N PHE A 229 16.78 -1.25 -7.61
CA PHE A 229 17.38 -1.84 -6.41
C PHE A 229 17.65 -3.34 -6.59
N TYR A 230 16.63 -4.11 -6.99
CA TYR A 230 16.77 -5.56 -7.14
C TYR A 230 17.61 -5.95 -8.36
N ALA A 231 17.63 -5.14 -9.42
CA ALA A 231 18.54 -5.36 -10.54
C ALA A 231 20.01 -5.18 -10.11
N ALA A 232 20.31 -4.15 -9.32
CA ALA A 232 21.65 -3.93 -8.79
C ALA A 232 22.07 -5.04 -7.82
N GLU A 233 21.18 -5.46 -6.92
CA GLU A 233 21.41 -6.55 -5.98
C GLU A 233 21.67 -7.88 -6.71
N ALA A 234 20.89 -8.19 -7.75
CA ALA A 234 21.07 -9.40 -8.55
C ALA A 234 22.43 -9.42 -9.25
N VAL A 235 22.86 -8.30 -9.85
CA VAL A 235 24.19 -8.21 -10.49
C VAL A 235 25.29 -8.35 -9.44
N GLN A 236 25.19 -7.66 -8.30
CA GLN A 236 26.19 -7.75 -7.24
C GLN A 236 26.30 -9.18 -6.69
N GLY A 237 25.16 -9.82 -6.40
CA GLY A 237 25.12 -11.20 -5.94
C GLY A 237 25.70 -12.16 -6.97
N PHE A 238 25.41 -11.97 -8.26
CA PHE A 238 25.99 -12.75 -9.34
C PHE A 238 27.50 -12.64 -9.39
N GLU A 239 28.05 -11.41 -9.39
CA GLU A 239 29.49 -11.17 -9.40
C GLU A 239 30.17 -11.83 -8.19
N GLU A 240 29.58 -11.68 -6.98
CA GLU A 240 30.12 -12.27 -5.76
C GLU A 240 30.12 -13.80 -5.80
N MET A 241 29.06 -14.42 -6.32
CA MET A 241 28.97 -15.87 -6.50
C MET A 241 30.01 -16.38 -7.51
N MET A 242 30.25 -15.64 -8.59
CA MET A 242 31.27 -15.97 -9.60
C MET A 242 32.69 -15.87 -9.03
N ASP A 243 32.99 -14.80 -8.27
CA ASP A 243 34.30 -14.56 -7.67
C ASP A 243 34.62 -15.58 -6.56
N LYS A 244 33.66 -15.81 -5.64
CA LYS A 244 33.83 -16.71 -4.49
C LYS A 244 33.58 -18.17 -4.82
N ARG A 245 33.18 -18.47 -6.05
CA ARG A 245 32.82 -19.83 -6.53
C ARG A 245 31.75 -20.47 -5.66
N PHE A 246 30.71 -19.72 -5.33
CA PHE A 246 29.51 -20.23 -4.65
C PHE A 246 28.68 -21.08 -5.61
N ARG A 247 29.16 -22.30 -5.78
CA ARG A 247 28.74 -23.27 -6.80
C ARG A 247 27.27 -23.66 -6.66
N GLU A 248 26.85 -24.02 -5.46
CA GLU A 248 25.49 -24.45 -5.16
C GLU A 248 24.48 -23.30 -5.34
N ASP A 249 24.87 -22.07 -5.01
CA ASP A 249 24.01 -20.89 -5.16
C ASP A 249 23.85 -20.48 -6.64
N LEU A 250 24.89 -20.62 -7.46
CA LEU A 250 24.82 -20.39 -8.91
C LEU A 250 23.86 -21.36 -9.61
N HIS A 251 23.92 -22.65 -9.24
CA HIS A 251 22.99 -23.65 -9.77
C HIS A 251 21.56 -23.34 -9.35
N ARG A 252 21.33 -23.04 -8.06
CA ARG A 252 20.00 -22.68 -7.56
C ARG A 252 19.43 -21.44 -8.24
N MET A 253 20.28 -20.44 -8.48
CA MET A 253 19.88 -19.23 -9.21
C MET A 253 19.53 -19.57 -10.67
N TYR A 254 20.32 -20.40 -11.35
CA TYR A 254 20.01 -20.86 -12.70
C TYR A 254 18.66 -21.58 -12.76
N ASP A 255 18.40 -22.52 -11.85
CA ASP A 255 17.12 -23.25 -11.78
C ASP A 255 15.93 -22.29 -11.64
N LEU A 256 15.97 -21.37 -10.67
CA LEU A 256 14.90 -20.40 -10.43
C LEU A 256 14.63 -19.49 -11.64
N PHE A 257 15.68 -19.05 -12.34
CA PHE A 257 15.54 -18.18 -13.51
C PHE A 257 15.11 -18.97 -14.76
N SER A 258 15.42 -20.25 -14.83
CA SER A 258 14.93 -21.14 -15.89
C SER A 258 13.43 -21.38 -15.77
N GLU A 259 12.92 -21.58 -14.55
CA GLU A 259 11.48 -21.78 -14.27
C GLU A 259 10.63 -20.55 -14.62
N THR A 260 11.23 -19.36 -14.58
CA THR A 260 10.54 -18.08 -14.75
C THR A 260 10.78 -17.42 -16.11
N ASN A 261 11.45 -18.12 -17.05
CA ASN A 261 11.85 -17.58 -18.36
C ASN A 261 12.68 -16.28 -18.26
N LEU A 262 13.51 -16.17 -17.21
CA LEU A 262 14.37 -15.02 -16.93
C LEU A 262 15.85 -15.27 -17.25
N LEU A 263 16.18 -16.36 -17.96
CA LEU A 263 17.57 -16.72 -18.32
C LEU A 263 18.32 -15.61 -19.07
N GLY A 264 17.61 -14.71 -19.76
CA GLY A 264 18.20 -13.53 -20.38
C GLY A 264 18.93 -12.62 -19.37
N HIS A 265 18.46 -12.53 -18.13
CA HIS A 265 19.13 -11.77 -17.08
C HIS A 265 20.46 -12.41 -16.64
N ILE A 266 20.50 -13.74 -16.52
CA ILE A 266 21.74 -14.48 -16.24
C ILE A 266 22.73 -14.29 -17.38
N ASN A 267 22.24 -14.39 -18.62
CA ASN A 267 23.07 -14.19 -19.80
C ASN A 267 23.71 -12.80 -19.84
N ASN A 268 22.93 -11.76 -19.55
CA ASN A 268 23.42 -10.39 -19.49
C ASN A 268 24.41 -10.19 -18.32
N ALA A 269 24.10 -10.71 -17.14
CA ALA A 269 24.98 -10.64 -15.97
C ALA A 269 26.32 -11.34 -16.22
N LEU A 270 26.29 -12.53 -16.82
CA LEU A 270 27.48 -13.29 -17.21
C LEU A 270 28.32 -12.54 -18.24
N SER A 271 27.69 -11.94 -19.26
CA SER A 271 28.37 -11.12 -20.26
C SER A 271 29.10 -9.93 -19.62
N CYS A 272 28.37 -9.17 -18.80
CA CYS A 272 28.90 -8.01 -18.10
C CYS A 272 30.07 -8.39 -17.18
N TYR A 273 29.93 -9.48 -16.42
CA TYR A 273 31.00 -10.00 -15.55
C TYR A 273 32.25 -10.37 -16.36
N ILE A 274 32.12 -11.17 -17.43
CA ILE A 274 33.26 -11.60 -18.24
C ILE A 274 33.99 -10.40 -18.85
N LEU A 275 33.25 -9.45 -19.43
CA LEU A 275 33.86 -8.27 -20.05
C LEU A 275 34.52 -7.34 -19.03
N LYS A 276 33.88 -7.11 -17.87
CA LYS A 276 34.42 -6.26 -16.79
C LYS A 276 35.66 -6.88 -16.16
N THR A 277 35.56 -8.14 -15.73
CA THR A 277 36.66 -8.86 -15.08
C THR A 277 37.78 -9.18 -16.06
N GLY A 278 37.46 -9.55 -17.31
CA GLY A 278 38.44 -9.79 -18.36
C GLY A 278 39.29 -8.55 -18.70
N LYS A 279 38.67 -7.36 -18.79
CA LYS A 279 39.39 -6.09 -18.94
C LYS A 279 40.33 -5.81 -17.76
N LYS A 280 39.90 -6.10 -16.54
CA LYS A 280 40.72 -5.97 -15.33
C LYS A 280 41.92 -6.94 -15.34
N VAL A 281 41.69 -8.20 -15.70
CA VAL A 281 42.74 -9.24 -15.85
C VAL A 281 43.78 -8.81 -16.88
N LEU A 282 43.35 -8.26 -18.03
CA LEU A 282 44.25 -7.74 -19.06
C LEU A 282 45.08 -6.54 -18.56
N ALA A 283 44.46 -5.62 -17.81
CA ALA A 283 45.16 -4.47 -17.24
C ALA A 283 46.19 -4.87 -16.17
N GLU A 284 45.90 -5.93 -15.42
CA GLU A 284 46.78 -6.49 -14.37
C GLU A 284 47.87 -7.42 -14.93
N GLY A 285 47.88 -7.69 -16.24
CA GLY A 285 48.85 -8.59 -16.88
C GLY A 285 48.67 -10.08 -16.52
N SER A 286 47.51 -10.44 -15.98
CA SER A 286 47.17 -11.82 -15.60
C SER A 286 46.76 -12.66 -16.82
N SER A 287 46.81 -13.99 -16.70
CA SER A 287 46.50 -14.90 -17.80
C SER A 287 45.00 -14.92 -18.10
N LEU A 288 44.62 -14.35 -19.26
CA LEU A 288 43.23 -14.39 -19.75
C LEU A 288 42.76 -15.83 -20.02
N GLN A 289 43.68 -16.76 -20.31
CA GLN A 289 43.36 -18.18 -20.51
C GLN A 289 42.93 -18.86 -19.20
N GLU A 290 43.60 -18.56 -18.08
CA GLU A 290 43.21 -19.12 -16.77
C GLU A 290 41.84 -18.62 -16.32
N PHE A 291 41.55 -17.33 -16.59
CA PHE A 291 40.23 -16.76 -16.36
C PHE A 291 39.16 -17.47 -17.20
N LYS A 292 39.43 -17.68 -18.49
CA LYS A 292 38.56 -18.46 -19.39
C LYS A 292 38.30 -19.87 -18.86
N ASP A 293 39.34 -20.62 -18.49
CA ASP A 293 39.20 -21.98 -17.98
C ASP A 293 38.41 -22.02 -16.64
N SER A 294 38.47 -20.94 -15.85
CA SER A 294 37.64 -20.79 -14.65
C SER A 294 36.15 -20.60 -15.02
N VAL A 295 35.84 -19.72 -15.97
CA VAL A 295 34.46 -19.45 -16.42
C VAL A 295 33.85 -20.69 -17.09
N ASP A 296 34.59 -21.36 -17.97
CA ASP A 296 34.13 -22.58 -18.65
C ASP A 296 33.75 -23.67 -17.64
N ARG A 297 34.58 -23.87 -16.60
CA ARG A 297 34.29 -24.83 -15.55
C ARG A 297 32.98 -24.51 -14.84
N ILE A 298 32.72 -23.25 -14.51
CA ILE A 298 31.48 -22.83 -13.86
C ILE A 298 30.28 -23.12 -14.76
N CYS A 299 30.35 -22.74 -16.04
CA CYS A 299 29.25 -22.92 -16.99
C CYS A 299 28.88 -24.40 -17.19
N ILE A 300 29.88 -25.27 -17.37
CA ILE A 300 29.68 -26.70 -17.56
C ILE A 300 29.03 -27.34 -16.32
N SER A 301 29.46 -26.94 -15.13
CA SER A 301 29.04 -27.62 -13.89
C SER A 301 27.78 -27.06 -13.24
N HIS A 302 27.40 -25.80 -13.50
CA HIS A 302 26.32 -25.13 -12.76
C HIS A 302 25.23 -24.52 -13.64
N PHE A 303 25.44 -24.41 -14.96
CA PHE A 303 24.43 -23.89 -15.89
C PHE A 303 23.90 -24.98 -16.83
N CYS A 304 23.96 -26.25 -16.40
CA CYS A 304 23.36 -27.40 -17.10
C CYS A 304 23.69 -27.50 -18.59
N GLU A 305 24.90 -27.10 -18.99
CA GLU A 305 25.34 -27.06 -20.41
C GLU A 305 24.41 -26.21 -21.32
N ASP A 306 23.89 -25.08 -20.80
CA ASP A 306 23.05 -24.17 -21.58
C ASP A 306 23.82 -23.60 -22.79
N VAL A 307 23.39 -24.01 -23.98
CA VAL A 307 23.96 -23.63 -25.28
C VAL A 307 23.92 -22.12 -25.52
N VAL A 308 22.94 -21.40 -24.97
CA VAL A 308 22.83 -19.94 -25.10
C VAL A 308 23.91 -19.26 -24.27
N LEU A 309 24.07 -19.69 -23.01
CA LEU A 309 25.12 -19.15 -22.13
C LEU A 309 26.52 -19.48 -22.68
N GLU A 310 26.75 -20.67 -23.20
CA GLU A 310 28.03 -21.05 -23.84
C GLU A 310 28.38 -20.12 -25.01
N LYS A 311 27.41 -19.85 -25.90
CA LYS A 311 27.61 -18.94 -27.03
C LYS A 311 27.95 -17.53 -26.57
N THR A 312 27.32 -17.07 -25.49
CA THR A 312 27.58 -15.76 -24.91
C THR A 312 28.99 -15.67 -24.32
N VAL A 313 29.44 -16.70 -23.60
CA VAL A 313 30.80 -16.80 -23.07
C VAL A 313 31.80 -16.76 -24.24
N GLU A 314 31.55 -17.54 -25.30
CA GLU A 314 32.38 -17.55 -26.50
C GLU A 314 32.48 -16.16 -27.13
N GLN A 315 31.35 -15.46 -27.29
CA GLN A 315 31.34 -14.11 -27.85
C GLN A 315 32.10 -13.11 -26.97
N CYS A 316 31.89 -13.13 -25.65
CA CYS A 316 32.56 -12.20 -24.74
C CYS A 316 34.08 -12.38 -24.74
N PHE A 317 34.57 -13.62 -24.80
CA PHE A 317 36.02 -13.87 -24.87
C PHE A 317 36.62 -13.52 -26.24
N LYS A 318 35.86 -13.67 -27.34
CA LYS A 318 36.27 -13.14 -28.64
C LYS A 318 36.40 -11.62 -28.62
N ASP A 319 35.46 -10.93 -27.99
CA ASP A 319 35.48 -9.46 -27.84
C ASP A 319 36.67 -8.98 -26.99
N LEU A 320 37.17 -9.83 -26.09
CA LEU A 320 38.41 -9.60 -25.31
C LEU A 320 39.70 -9.97 -26.06
N GLY A 321 39.61 -10.43 -27.31
CA GLY A 321 40.76 -10.73 -28.16
C GLY A 321 41.32 -12.15 -28.05
N LEU A 322 40.64 -13.08 -27.37
CA LEU A 322 41.03 -14.49 -27.33
C LEU A 322 40.60 -15.20 -28.62
N THR A 323 41.55 -15.88 -29.27
CA THR A 323 41.23 -16.82 -30.34
C THR A 323 40.54 -18.04 -29.75
N TRP A 324 39.21 -18.12 -29.88
CA TRP A 324 38.45 -19.27 -29.41
C TRP A 324 38.83 -20.52 -30.21
N LYS A 325 39.65 -21.38 -29.61
CA LYS A 325 39.79 -22.76 -30.06
C LYS A 325 38.74 -23.55 -29.29
N VAL A 326 37.89 -24.29 -30.01
CA VAL A 326 36.96 -25.24 -29.40
C VAL A 326 37.79 -26.27 -28.66
N SER A 327 38.04 -26.03 -27.37
CA SER A 327 38.57 -27.04 -26.48
C SER A 327 37.48 -28.09 -26.40
N LYS A 328 37.71 -29.24 -27.04
CA LYS A 328 37.03 -30.48 -26.70
C LYS A 328 37.42 -30.83 -25.25
N ILE A 329 36.96 -30.06 -24.28
CA ILE A 329 36.88 -30.54 -22.91
C ILE A 329 35.86 -31.67 -23.03
N SER A 330 36.32 -32.89 -22.83
CA SER A 330 35.54 -34.11 -22.89
C SER A 330 34.18 -33.86 -22.22
N ARG A 331 33.12 -33.84 -23.04
CA ARG A 331 31.73 -33.89 -22.59
C ARG A 331 31.57 -35.18 -21.80
N PHE A 332 31.84 -35.13 -20.50
CA PHE A 332 31.48 -36.22 -19.61
C PHE A 332 30.00 -36.06 -19.34
N PRO A 333 29.18 -37.09 -19.59
CA PRO A 333 27.76 -37.01 -19.28
C PRO A 333 27.65 -37.02 -17.75
N PHE A 334 27.62 -35.84 -17.15
CA PHE A 334 27.10 -35.73 -15.79
C PHE A 334 25.58 -35.80 -15.92
N SER A 335 25.08 -37.03 -15.84
CA SER A 335 23.67 -37.28 -15.57
C SER A 335 23.32 -36.54 -14.28
N CYS A 336 22.65 -35.39 -14.38
CA CYS A 336 21.96 -34.79 -13.25
C CYS A 336 21.05 -35.87 -12.64
N PRO A 337 21.26 -36.29 -11.39
CA PRO A 337 20.23 -37.05 -10.70
C PRO A 337 19.08 -36.07 -10.48
N LEU A 338 18.05 -36.19 -11.32
CA LEU A 338 16.72 -35.66 -11.06
C LEU A 338 16.39 -35.95 -9.60
N PHE A 339 16.38 -34.92 -8.76
CA PHE A 339 15.80 -35.01 -7.44
C PHE A 339 14.33 -35.44 -7.61
N PRO A 340 13.83 -36.40 -6.81
CA PRO A 340 12.45 -36.81 -6.91
C PRO A 340 11.54 -35.66 -6.49
N PRO A 341 10.30 -35.60 -7.01
CA PRO A 341 9.34 -34.57 -6.66
C PRO A 341 9.07 -34.60 -5.15
N TRP A 342 9.12 -33.43 -4.52
CA TRP A 342 8.78 -33.23 -3.12
C TRP A 342 7.34 -33.70 -2.87
N LYS A 343 7.17 -34.60 -1.89
CA LYS A 343 5.87 -35.05 -1.38
C LYS A 343 5.26 -34.03 -0.44
#